data_AF-A0A941KEP8-F1
#
_entry.id   AF-A0A941KEP8-F1
#
_cell.length_a   1.000
_cell.length_b   1.000
_cell.length_c   1.000
_cell.angle_alpha   90.00
_cell.angle_beta   90.00
_cell.angle_gamma   90.00
#
_symmetry.space_group_name_H-M   'P 1'
#
loop_
_entity.id
_entity.type
_entity.pdbx_description
1 polymer ?
#
loop_
_entity_poly.entity_id
_entity_poly.type
_entity_poly.pdbx_seq_one_letter_code
_entity_poly.pdbx_strand_id
1 'polypeptide(L)'
;MTGCAGADRAIRDAAGDRAAIEESRALPALPSDCRRLHRSGVGAGDRLDVALLKTDAALVRHQVQTGHCAAWYDDLRAGWADTP
;
A
#
# COMPACT_ATOMS: atom_id res chain seq x y z
N MET A 1 36.91 32.85 -18.84
CA MET A 1 36.01 31.95 -19.61
C MET A 1 35.58 30.85 -18.65
N THR A 2 34.50 31.08 -17.89
CA THR A 2 34.13 30.28 -16.70
C THR A 2 32.63 29.97 -16.64
N GLY A 3 31.86 30.39 -17.65
CA GLY A 3 30.40 30.25 -17.66
C GLY A 3 29.91 28.80 -17.84
N CYS A 4 30.62 27.98 -18.63
CA CYS A 4 30.22 26.59 -18.90
C CYS A 4 30.36 25.70 -17.65
N ALA A 5 31.42 25.89 -16.85
CA ALA A 5 31.65 25.08 -15.65
C ALA A 5 30.58 25.27 -14.56
N GLY A 6 29.98 26.46 -14.47
CA GLY A 6 28.84 26.73 -13.58
C GLY A 6 27.55 26.09 -14.08
N ALA A 7 27.28 26.17 -15.39
CA ALA A 7 26.13 25.54 -16.03
C ALA A 7 26.18 24.00 -15.90
N ASP A 8 27.34 23.40 -16.13
CA ASP A 8 27.53 21.95 -16.00
C ASP A 8 27.32 21.45 -14.57
N ARG A 9 27.67 22.26 -13.57
CA ARG A 9 27.41 21.95 -12.16
C ARG A 9 25.92 22.00 -11.86
N ALA A 10 25.24 23.08 -12.25
CA ALA A 10 23.80 23.23 -12.04
C ALA A 10 22.98 22.11 -12.70
N ILE A 11 23.38 21.66 -13.90
CA ILE A 11 22.72 20.55 -14.60
C ILE A 11 22.91 19.23 -13.83
N ARG A 12 24.12 18.95 -13.32
CA ARG A 12 24.38 17.73 -12.53
C ARG A 12 23.63 17.74 -11.20
N ASP A 13 23.57 18.87 -10.52
CA ASP A 13 22.86 19.01 -9.25
C ASP A 13 21.36 18.80 -9.47
N ALA A 14 20.77 19.44 -10.49
CA ALA A 14 19.36 19.24 -10.85
C ALA A 14 19.04 17.79 -11.28
N ALA A 15 19.96 17.13 -11.97
CA ALA A 15 19.82 15.71 -12.33
C ALA A 15 19.89 14.80 -11.08
N GLY A 16 20.75 15.13 -10.12
CA GLY A 16 20.83 14.43 -8.83
C GLY A 16 19.55 14.59 -8.00
N ASP A 17 19.03 15.81 -7.90
CA ASP A 17 17.77 16.10 -7.22
C ASP A 17 16.59 15.37 -7.88
N ARG A 18 16.58 15.34 -9.22
CA ARG A 18 15.55 14.61 -9.97
C ARG A 18 15.62 13.09 -9.74
N ALA A 19 16.82 12.52 -9.74
CA ALA A 19 17.01 11.10 -9.46
C ALA A 19 16.56 10.73 -8.05
N ALA A 20 16.86 11.58 -7.05
CA ALA A 20 16.39 11.39 -5.68
C ALA A 20 14.86 11.44 -5.54
N ILE A 21 14.18 12.31 -6.29
CA ILE A 21 12.72 12.37 -6.36
C ILE A 21 12.12 11.15 -7.07
N GLU A 22 12.80 10.62 -8.09
CA GLU A 22 12.32 9.43 -8.79
C GLU A 22 12.51 8.14 -7.96
N GLU A 23 13.62 8.03 -7.23
CA GLU A 23 13.85 6.98 -6.24
C GLU A 23 12.78 7.02 -5.12
N SER A 24 12.37 8.21 -4.67
CA SER A 24 11.34 8.36 -3.63
C SER A 24 9.91 8.02 -4.09
N ARG A 25 9.67 7.86 -5.41
CA ARG A 25 8.35 7.51 -5.98
C ARG A 25 8.10 6.02 -6.10
N ALA A 26 9.00 5.17 -5.63
CA ALA A 26 8.74 3.73 -5.56
C ALA A 26 7.60 3.45 -4.56
N LEU A 27 6.45 3.01 -5.06
CA LEU A 27 5.33 2.59 -4.20
C LEU A 27 5.77 1.42 -3.31
N PRO A 28 5.54 1.49 -1.98
CA PRO A 28 5.76 0.35 -1.12
C PRO A 28 4.93 -0.85 -1.59
N ALA A 29 5.49 -2.05 -1.40
CA ALA A 29 4.75 -3.27 -1.68
C ALA A 29 3.49 -3.34 -0.81
N LEU A 30 2.38 -3.78 -1.41
CA LEU A 30 1.13 -4.01 -0.69
C LEU A 30 1.36 -5.07 0.41
N PRO A 31 0.84 -4.88 1.64
CA PRO A 31 0.90 -5.88 2.69
C PRO A 31 0.33 -7.23 2.22
N SER A 32 1.04 -8.31 2.55
CA SER A 32 0.72 -9.66 2.03
C SER A 32 -0.68 -10.16 2.42
N ASP A 33 -1.19 -9.70 3.56
CA ASP A 33 -2.53 -9.99 4.05
C ASP A 33 -3.60 -9.30 3.21
N CYS A 34 -3.36 -8.14 2.58
CA CYS A 34 -4.36 -7.43 1.78
C CYS A 34 -4.78 -8.15 0.50
N ARG A 35 -4.06 -9.20 0.07
CA ARG A 35 -4.46 -10.09 -1.03
C ARG A 35 -5.08 -11.41 -0.56
N ARG A 36 -5.12 -11.65 0.74
CA ARG A 36 -5.57 -12.93 1.29
C ARG A 36 -7.09 -13.02 1.26
N LEU A 37 -7.60 -14.11 0.70
CA LEU A 37 -9.03 -14.43 0.70
C LEU A 37 -9.43 -15.13 2.01
N HIS A 38 -10.58 -14.75 2.55
CA HIS A 38 -11.21 -15.45 3.67
C HIS A 38 -12.34 -16.32 3.15
N ARG A 39 -12.36 -17.59 3.58
CA ARG A 39 -13.49 -18.51 3.32
C ARG A 39 -14.28 -18.68 4.61
N SER A 40 -15.60 -18.84 4.48
CA SER A 40 -16.49 -19.13 5.63
C SER A 40 -16.21 -20.49 6.24
N GLY A 41 -15.78 -21.48 5.44
CA GLY A 41 -15.59 -22.85 5.91
C GLY A 41 -16.91 -23.61 6.12
N VAL A 42 -18.01 -23.09 5.56
CA VAL A 42 -19.29 -23.80 5.50
C VAL A 42 -19.15 -25.04 4.61
N GLY A 43 -19.64 -26.17 5.10
CA GLY A 43 -19.62 -27.45 4.40
C GLY A 43 -21.01 -28.06 4.28
N ALA A 44 -21.14 -29.05 3.40
CA ALA A 44 -22.37 -29.84 3.29
C ALA A 44 -22.66 -30.59 4.60
N GLY A 45 -23.91 -30.55 5.07
CA GLY A 45 -24.32 -31.17 6.33
C GLY A 45 -24.15 -30.29 7.56
N ASP A 46 -23.57 -29.08 7.44
CA ASP A 46 -23.61 -28.10 8.52
C ASP A 46 -25.07 -27.76 8.85
N ARG A 47 -25.41 -27.73 10.14
CA ARG A 47 -26.66 -27.10 10.57
C ARG A 47 -26.62 -25.61 10.18
N LEU A 48 -27.79 -25.06 9.88
CA LEU A 48 -27.90 -23.68 9.38
C LEU A 48 -27.35 -22.63 10.37
N ASP A 49 -27.54 -22.84 11.68
CA ASP A 49 -26.98 -21.97 12.73
C ASP A 49 -25.45 -22.02 12.77
N VAL A 50 -24.87 -23.22 12.64
CA VAL A 50 -23.41 -23.38 12.53
C VAL A 50 -22.88 -22.72 11.27
N ALA A 51 -23.56 -22.88 10.13
CA ALA A 51 -23.17 -22.24 8.88
C ALA A 51 -23.19 -20.70 8.96
N LEU A 52 -24.18 -20.14 9.67
CA LEU A 52 -24.26 -18.70 9.92
C LEU A 52 -23.09 -18.22 10.78
N LEU A 53 -22.80 -18.89 11.90
CA LEU A 53 -21.67 -18.53 12.78
C LEU A 53 -20.32 -18.60 12.05
N LYS A 54 -20.11 -19.62 11.21
CA LYS A 54 -18.91 -19.75 10.37
C LYS A 54 -18.76 -18.59 9.38
N THR A 55 -19.88 -18.19 8.78
CA THR A 55 -19.92 -17.07 7.83
C THR A 55 -19.63 -15.75 8.52
N ASP A 56 -20.24 -15.49 9.68
CA ASP A 56 -19.99 -14.29 10.47
C ASP A 56 -18.53 -14.20 10.93
N ALA A 57 -17.96 -15.31 11.41
CA ALA A 57 -16.56 -15.36 11.79
C ALA A 57 -15.61 -15.02 10.62
N ALA A 58 -15.93 -15.46 9.40
CA ALA A 58 -15.15 -15.10 8.22
C ALA A 58 -15.34 -13.64 7.80
N LEU A 59 -16.56 -13.12 7.95
CA LEU A 59 -16.86 -11.72 7.71
C LEU A 59 -16.06 -10.82 8.67
N VAL A 60 -16.03 -11.14 9.97
CA VAL A 60 -15.23 -10.40 10.97
C VAL A 60 -13.75 -10.38 10.60
N ARG A 61 -13.18 -11.54 10.24
CA ARG A 61 -11.77 -11.61 9.80
C ARG A 61 -11.50 -10.75 8.56
N HIS A 62 -12.43 -10.75 7.61
CA HIS A 62 -12.32 -9.92 6.41
C HIS A 62 -12.44 -8.42 6.74
N GLN A 63 -13.36 -8.02 7.62
CA GLN A 63 -13.51 -6.61 8.02
C GLN A 63 -12.27 -6.08 8.74
N VAL A 64 -11.66 -6.88 9.61
CA VAL A 64 -10.39 -6.53 10.27
C VAL A 64 -9.28 -6.31 9.24
N GLN A 65 -9.14 -7.22 8.27
CA GLN A 65 -8.18 -7.07 7.18
C GLN A 65 -8.47 -5.82 6.34
N THR A 66 -9.72 -5.58 5.95
CA THR A 66 -10.12 -4.39 5.18
C THR A 66 -9.76 -3.10 5.91
N GLY A 67 -10.01 -3.02 7.22
CA GLY A 67 -9.62 -1.87 8.03
C GLY A 67 -8.11 -1.64 8.07
N HIS A 68 -7.32 -2.71 8.25
CA HIS A 68 -5.85 -2.65 8.21
C HIS A 68 -5.33 -2.17 6.84
N CYS A 69 -5.86 -2.73 5.74
CA CYS A 69 -5.47 -2.36 4.39
C CYS A 69 -5.87 -0.93 4.01
N ALA A 70 -7.01 -0.46 4.50
CA ALA A 70 -7.43 0.93 4.32
C ALA A 70 -6.50 1.89 5.07
N ALA A 71 -6.17 1.60 6.33
CA ALA A 71 -5.25 2.41 7.12
C ALA A 71 -3.87 2.51 6.45
N TRP A 72 -3.31 1.39 5.99
CA TRP A 72 -2.06 1.39 5.23
C TRP A 72 -2.12 2.27 3.97
N TYR A 73 -3.23 2.22 3.24
CA TYR A 73 -3.40 3.05 2.04
C TYR A 73 -3.51 4.53 2.39
N ASP A 74 -4.23 4.89 3.46
CA ASP A 74 -4.35 6.27 3.91
C ASP A 74 -3.00 6.83 4.37
N ASP A 75 -2.20 6.04 5.10
CA ASP A 75 -0.84 6.43 5.49
C ASP A 75 0.06 6.64 4.26
N LEU A 76 0.01 5.73 3.30
CA LEU A 76 0.74 5.86 2.04
C LEU A 76 0.34 7.13 1.27
N ARG A 77 -0.97 7.38 1.16
CA ARG A 77 -1.53 8.54 0.48
C ARG A 77 -1.15 9.84 1.17
N ALA A 78 -1.14 9.88 2.51
CA ALA A 78 -0.72 11.05 3.27
C ALA A 78 0.75 11.38 3.02
N GLY A 79 1.65 10.39 3.11
CA GLY A 79 3.07 10.59 2.81
C GLY A 79 3.33 11.04 1.36
N TRP A 80 2.50 10.60 0.41
CA TRP A 80 2.56 11.05 -0.98
C TRP A 80 2.04 12.49 -1.18
N ALA A 81 0.99 12.89 -0.46
CA ALA A 81 0.44 14.24 -0.51
C ALA A 81 1.39 15.28 0.10
N ASP A 82 2.20 14.87 1.09
CA ASP A 82 3.20 15.72 1.75
C ASP A 82 4.53 15.80 0.99
N THR A 83 4.66 15.14 -0.17
CA THR A 83 5.83 15.26 -1.05
C THR A 83 5.78 16.60 -1.82
N PRO A 84 6.82 17.45 -1.77
CA PRO A 84 6.83 18.78 -2.40
C PRO A 84 6.62 18.80 -3.92
#